data_AF-A0A377JJB7-F1
#
_entry.id   AF-A0A377JJB7-F1
#
_cell.length_a   1.000
_cell.length_b   1.000
_cell.length_c   1.000
_cell.angle_alpha   90.00
_cell.angle_beta   90.00
_cell.angle_gamma   90.00
#
_symmetry.space_group_name_H-M   'P 1'
#
loop_
_entity.id
_entity.type
_entity.pdbx_description
1 polymer ?
#
loop_
_entity_poly.entity_id
_entity_poly.type
_entity_poly.pdbx_seq_one_letter_code
_entity_poly.pdbx_strand_id
1 'polypeptide(L)'
;MNIGRAAAQIIKKKLHGYQAELKAHEQISLIMLDSATPGRMALTYYQEFLPADYFANLDAWIDDFSWYQRYSIEQPNAKKSDKKKTLWAFVPPSPYSIAEAVYGKSLSDTLKKQLYARLLPVIAGGTFVPIPEDLVQKSFKVACSPFANHRPEDGEKIRSANWQRNIGVACALYKGWRARHHDLSQRRTYPMSLDTQNRSRDYLYGRLLAVAENTESYALYLAGEKRATTAERYMQRFAEHPFATWRNIELALKPYQERLRNNGKDTGVQAIGEIMELFATNDFTSDDKLSGEFLLGYHCQKMEITRRIAELSANKSKTHE
;
A
#
# COMPACT_ATOMS: atom_id res chain seq x y z
N MET A 1 -17.14 -9.21 -5.53
CA MET A 1 -17.46 -7.77 -5.37
C MET A 1 -16.31 -7.11 -4.63
N ASN A 2 -15.69 -6.06 -5.19
CA ASN A 2 -14.49 -5.47 -4.62
C ASN A 2 -14.87 -4.55 -3.43
N ILE A 3 -14.79 -5.09 -2.22
CA ILE A 3 -15.23 -4.46 -0.96
C ILE A 3 -14.58 -3.08 -0.76
N GLY A 4 -13.34 -2.90 -1.20
CA GLY A 4 -12.65 -1.63 -1.08
C GLY A 4 -13.19 -0.57 -2.03
N ARG A 5 -13.48 -0.90 -3.30
CA ARG A 5 -14.11 0.05 -4.24
C ARG A 5 -15.47 0.52 -3.73
N ALA A 6 -16.24 -0.38 -3.11
CA ALA A 6 -17.50 -0.03 -2.47
C ALA A 6 -17.28 0.96 -1.31
N ALA A 7 -16.22 0.80 -0.51
CA ALA A 7 -15.89 1.73 0.57
C ALA A 7 -15.59 3.15 0.07
N ALA A 8 -14.76 3.30 -0.98
CA ALA A 8 -14.52 4.61 -1.61
C ALA A 8 -15.81 5.25 -2.12
N GLN A 9 -16.67 4.47 -2.78
CA GLN A 9 -17.98 4.95 -3.28
C GLN A 9 -18.91 5.39 -2.15
N ILE A 10 -18.94 4.67 -1.02
CA ILE A 10 -19.72 5.04 0.16
C ILE A 10 -19.23 6.39 0.72
N ILE A 11 -17.91 6.58 0.82
CA ILE A 11 -17.33 7.85 1.29
C ILE A 11 -17.75 8.98 0.36
N LYS A 12 -17.59 8.84 -0.95
CA LYS A 12 -18.01 9.85 -1.93
C LYS A 12 -19.50 10.16 -1.82
N LYS A 13 -20.35 9.13 -1.75
CA LYS A 13 -21.81 9.32 -1.61
C LYS A 13 -22.17 10.10 -0.34
N LYS A 14 -21.50 9.80 0.78
CA LYS A 14 -21.71 10.53 2.04
C LYS A 14 -21.27 11.99 1.92
N LEU A 15 -20.13 12.24 1.27
CA LEU A 15 -19.61 13.59 1.05
C LEU A 15 -20.54 14.41 0.14
N HIS A 16 -21.02 13.85 -0.97
CA HIS A 16 -22.00 14.52 -1.83
C HIS A 16 -23.34 14.76 -1.13
N GLY A 17 -23.71 13.93 -0.16
CA GLY A 17 -24.87 14.19 0.71
C GLY A 17 -24.72 15.51 1.46
N TYR A 18 -23.56 15.76 2.09
CA TYR A 18 -23.26 17.04 2.74
C TYR A 18 -23.16 18.20 1.75
N GLN A 19 -22.62 17.95 0.55
CA GLN A 19 -22.57 18.97 -0.50
C GLN A 19 -23.98 19.45 -0.90
N ALA A 20 -24.96 18.56 -0.95
CA ALA A 20 -26.34 18.89 -1.32
C ALA A 20 -27.07 19.76 -0.27
N GLU A 21 -26.59 19.76 0.97
CA GLU A 21 -27.12 20.61 2.05
C GLU A 21 -26.57 22.04 2.00
N LEU A 22 -25.50 22.29 1.24
CA LEU A 22 -24.82 23.57 1.15
C LEU A 22 -25.28 24.36 -0.10
N LYS A 23 -25.50 25.66 0.05
CA LYS A 23 -25.81 26.54 -1.08
C LYS A 23 -24.54 26.82 -1.89
N ALA A 24 -24.69 27.05 -3.19
CA ALA A 24 -23.56 27.28 -4.10
C ALA A 24 -22.64 28.46 -3.72
N HIS A 25 -23.16 29.46 -3.00
CA HIS A 25 -22.43 30.65 -2.57
C HIS A 25 -22.06 30.64 -1.08
N GLU A 26 -22.34 29.54 -0.37
CA GLU A 26 -21.77 29.35 0.97
C GLU A 26 -20.27 29.11 0.86
N GLN A 27 -19.56 29.30 1.96
CA GLN A 27 -18.10 29.20 2.01
C GLN A 27 -17.70 28.13 3.02
N ILE A 28 -16.76 27.27 2.62
CA ILE A 28 -16.14 26.27 3.49
C ILE A 28 -14.77 26.78 3.88
N SER A 29 -14.56 27.04 5.17
CA SER A 29 -13.26 27.45 5.70
C SER A 29 -12.59 26.27 6.42
N LEU A 30 -11.42 25.86 5.92
CA LEU A 30 -10.58 24.84 6.55
C LEU A 30 -9.54 25.53 7.44
N ILE A 31 -9.65 25.33 8.75
CA ILE A 31 -8.80 25.99 9.76
C ILE A 31 -8.05 24.93 10.56
N MET A 32 -6.72 25.00 10.60
CA MET A 32 -5.89 24.23 11.52
C MET A 32 -5.21 25.17 12.51
N LEU A 33 -5.36 24.86 13.79
CA LEU A 33 -4.81 25.63 14.89
C LEU A 33 -3.86 24.75 15.71
N ASP A 34 -2.74 25.31 16.13
CA ASP A 34 -1.80 24.65 17.03
C ASP A 34 -1.65 25.43 18.35
N SER A 35 -1.90 24.77 19.46
CA SER A 35 -1.68 25.33 20.80
C SER A 35 -0.32 24.88 21.30
N ALA A 36 0.71 25.70 21.04
CA ALA A 36 2.06 25.44 21.54
C ALA A 36 2.25 25.92 22.99
N THR A 37 1.43 26.88 23.46
CA THR A 37 1.49 27.44 24.82
C THR A 37 0.07 27.69 25.36
N PRO A 38 -0.21 27.42 26.65
CA PRO A 38 -1.50 27.74 27.25
C PRO A 38 -1.90 29.20 27.01
N GLY A 39 -3.09 29.41 26.45
CA GLY A 39 -3.63 30.75 26.18
C GLY A 39 -3.21 31.41 24.85
N ARG A 40 -2.38 30.78 24.01
CA ARG A 40 -2.07 31.25 22.64
C ARG A 40 -2.16 30.12 21.63
N MET A 41 -2.94 30.32 20.57
CA MET A 41 -3.06 29.39 19.45
C MET A 41 -2.47 30.03 18.19
N ALA A 42 -1.62 29.27 17.50
CA ALA A 42 -1.09 29.66 16.20
C ALA A 42 -1.99 29.10 15.10
N LEU A 43 -2.36 29.93 14.13
CA LEU A 43 -2.97 29.48 12.89
C LEU A 43 -1.90 28.82 12.01
N THR A 44 -2.01 27.52 11.78
CA THR A 44 -1.01 26.76 11.01
C THR A 44 -1.46 26.46 9.58
N TYR A 45 -2.76 26.51 9.31
CA TYR A 45 -3.33 26.41 7.98
C TYR A 45 -4.70 27.08 7.93
N TYR A 46 -4.95 27.84 6.88
CA TYR A 46 -6.25 28.45 6.59
C TYR A 46 -6.46 28.46 5.08
N GLN A 47 -7.58 27.93 4.63
CA GLN A 47 -8.00 28.05 3.25
C GLN A 47 -9.52 28.05 3.16
N GLU A 48 -10.05 28.80 2.20
CA GLU A 48 -11.47 28.88 1.95
C GLU A 48 -11.80 28.40 0.55
N PHE A 49 -12.98 27.79 0.42
CA PHE A 49 -13.44 27.16 -0.80
C PHE A 49 -14.93 27.43 -1.00
N LEU A 50 -15.33 27.53 -2.25
CA LEU A 50 -16.72 27.24 -2.60
C LEU A 50 -16.97 25.73 -2.41
N PRO A 51 -18.18 25.30 -2.01
CA PRO A 51 -18.51 23.90 -1.83
C PRO A 51 -18.14 23.04 -3.03
N ALA A 52 -18.44 23.50 -4.25
CA ALA A 52 -18.12 22.77 -5.48
C ALA A 52 -16.62 22.46 -5.58
N ASP A 53 -15.74 23.43 -5.33
CA ASP A 53 -14.30 23.28 -5.41
C ASP A 53 -13.76 22.37 -4.30
N TYR A 54 -14.25 22.53 -3.08
CA TYR A 54 -13.84 21.70 -1.94
C TYR A 54 -14.11 20.22 -2.18
N PHE A 55 -15.33 19.89 -2.59
CA PHE A 55 -15.71 18.50 -2.84
C PHE A 55 -15.03 17.93 -4.09
N ALA A 56 -14.85 18.72 -5.15
CA ALA A 56 -14.09 18.30 -6.33
C ALA A 56 -12.62 18.00 -5.98
N ASN A 57 -11.99 18.83 -5.15
CA ASN A 57 -10.62 18.62 -4.71
C ASN A 57 -10.48 17.39 -3.82
N LEU A 58 -11.47 17.15 -2.95
CA LEU A 58 -11.52 15.95 -2.11
C LEU A 58 -11.74 14.68 -2.92
N ASP A 59 -12.60 14.73 -3.95
CA ASP A 59 -12.77 13.63 -4.90
C ASP A 59 -11.48 13.31 -5.64
N ALA A 60 -10.76 14.35 -6.10
CA ALA A 60 -9.45 14.18 -6.72
C ALA A 60 -8.45 13.52 -5.74
N TRP A 61 -8.44 13.91 -4.46
CA TRP A 61 -7.60 13.24 -3.46
C TRP A 61 -7.97 11.76 -3.30
N ILE A 62 -9.26 11.45 -3.20
CA ILE A 62 -9.74 10.08 -3.11
C ILE A 62 -9.31 9.28 -4.35
N ASP A 63 -9.50 9.81 -5.55
CA ASP A 63 -9.21 9.09 -6.79
C ASP A 63 -7.71 8.88 -6.99
N ASP A 64 -6.90 9.91 -6.74
CA ASP A 64 -5.45 9.86 -6.98
C ASP A 64 -4.73 9.00 -5.93
N PHE A 65 -5.13 9.07 -4.66
CA PHE A 65 -4.40 8.44 -3.56
C PHE A 65 -5.06 7.17 -3.00
N SER A 66 -6.24 6.77 -3.47
CA SER A 66 -6.82 5.48 -3.05
C SER A 66 -5.94 4.31 -3.47
N TRP A 67 -5.67 3.44 -2.51
CA TRP A 67 -5.00 2.15 -2.67
C TRP A 67 -5.47 1.17 -1.58
N TYR A 68 -5.01 -0.08 -1.61
CA TYR A 68 -5.22 -1.03 -0.51
C TYR A 68 -4.59 -0.53 0.79
N GLN A 69 -5.43 -0.18 1.77
CA GLN A 69 -5.02 0.22 3.11
C GLN A 69 -5.42 -0.83 4.13
N ARG A 70 -4.47 -1.17 5.01
CA ARG A 70 -4.64 -2.19 6.03
C ARG A 70 -5.33 -1.62 7.27
N TYR A 71 -6.48 -2.17 7.62
CA TYR A 71 -7.18 -1.89 8.87
C TYR A 71 -7.41 -3.17 9.68
N SER A 72 -7.57 -3.00 10.99
CA SER A 72 -8.03 -4.07 11.88
C SER A 72 -9.37 -3.66 12.46
N ILE A 73 -10.42 -4.42 12.16
CA ILE A 73 -11.77 -4.19 12.67
C ILE A 73 -12.08 -5.21 13.76
N GLU A 74 -12.74 -4.76 14.82
CA GLU A 74 -13.24 -5.69 15.84
C GLU A 74 -14.45 -6.45 15.31
N GLN A 75 -14.49 -7.75 15.57
CA GLN A 75 -15.63 -8.58 15.26
C GLN A 75 -16.52 -8.69 16.51
N PRO A 76 -17.77 -8.19 16.45
CA PRO A 76 -18.75 -8.45 17.49
C PRO A 76 -18.91 -9.96 17.68
N ASN A 77 -18.91 -10.44 18.93
CA ASN A 77 -19.16 -11.84 19.31
C ASN A 77 -18.12 -12.89 18.85
N ALA A 78 -16.91 -12.49 18.43
CA ALA A 78 -15.83 -13.44 18.12
C ALA A 78 -15.09 -13.94 19.39
N LYS A 79 -14.57 -15.18 19.35
CA LYS A 79 -13.69 -15.73 20.39
C LYS A 79 -12.46 -14.81 20.57
N LYS A 80 -11.86 -14.77 21.78
CA LYS A 80 -10.70 -13.90 22.11
C LYS A 80 -9.56 -13.99 21.08
N SER A 81 -9.34 -15.15 20.45
CA SER A 81 -8.34 -15.36 19.38
C SER A 81 -8.66 -14.67 18.06
N ASP A 82 -9.94 -14.46 17.74
CA ASP A 82 -10.44 -13.97 16.43
C ASP A 82 -11.11 -12.59 16.51
N LYS A 83 -10.94 -11.90 17.65
CA LYS A 83 -11.59 -10.62 17.93
C LYS A 83 -11.28 -9.53 16.90
N LYS A 84 -10.15 -9.62 16.18
CA LYS A 84 -9.74 -8.64 15.16
C LYS A 84 -9.61 -9.29 13.79
N LYS A 85 -10.40 -8.79 12.83
CA LYS A 85 -10.28 -9.16 11.41
C LYS A 85 -9.47 -8.11 10.66
N THR A 86 -8.58 -8.57 9.79
CA THR A 86 -7.90 -7.69 8.85
C THR A 86 -8.84 -7.32 7.70
N LEU A 87 -8.96 -6.03 7.43
CA LEU A 87 -9.67 -5.47 6.29
C LEU A 87 -8.69 -4.73 5.40
N TRP A 88 -8.77 -4.95 4.10
CA TRP A 88 -8.06 -4.19 3.08
C TRP A 88 -9.05 -3.26 2.38
N ALA A 89 -9.13 -2.01 2.86
CA ALA A 89 -10.05 -0.99 2.34
C ALA A 89 -9.40 -0.22 1.18
N PHE A 90 -10.17 0.21 0.18
CA PHE A 90 -9.62 1.05 -0.90
C PHE A 90 -9.97 2.47 -0.60
N VAL A 91 -9.03 3.14 0.05
CA VAL A 91 -9.19 4.50 0.53
C VAL A 91 -7.82 5.16 0.45
N PRO A 92 -7.77 6.50 0.37
CA PRO A 92 -6.51 7.18 0.57
C PRO A 92 -5.99 6.87 1.99
N PRO A 93 -4.66 6.75 2.19
CA PRO A 93 -4.11 6.58 3.52
C PRO A 93 -4.43 7.80 4.38
N SER A 94 -4.76 7.57 5.65
CA SER A 94 -4.96 8.68 6.58
C SER A 94 -3.66 9.47 6.79
N PRO A 95 -3.71 10.78 7.09
CA PRO A 95 -2.51 11.55 7.44
C PRO A 95 -1.69 10.91 8.55
N TYR A 96 -2.36 10.31 9.54
CA TYR A 96 -1.73 9.57 10.63
C TYR A 96 -0.95 8.34 10.11
N SER A 97 -1.57 7.52 9.25
CA SER A 97 -0.91 6.39 8.61
C SER A 97 0.26 6.82 7.73
N ILE A 98 0.15 7.95 7.03
CA ILE A 98 1.28 8.52 6.29
C ILE A 98 2.43 8.86 7.24
N ALA A 99 2.12 9.52 8.37
CA ALA A 99 3.13 9.89 9.36
C ALA A 99 3.84 8.67 9.96
N GLU A 100 3.09 7.63 10.34
CA GLU A 100 3.68 6.40 10.85
C GLU A 100 4.50 5.66 9.78
N ALA A 101 4.10 5.71 8.49
CA ALA A 101 4.85 5.07 7.41
C ALA A 101 6.14 5.80 7.06
N VAL A 102 6.16 7.13 7.18
CA VAL A 102 7.33 7.96 6.87
C VAL A 102 8.33 7.98 8.03
N TYR A 103 7.87 8.11 9.27
CA TYR A 103 8.73 8.34 10.43
C TYR A 103 8.83 7.15 11.39
N GLY A 104 7.87 6.21 11.36
CA GLY A 104 7.87 5.02 12.21
C GLY A 104 8.13 5.32 13.68
N LYS A 105 9.13 4.66 14.27
CA LYS A 105 9.52 4.81 15.67
C LYS A 105 9.96 6.23 16.07
N SER A 106 10.41 7.03 15.10
CA SER A 106 10.87 8.40 15.33
C SER A 106 9.74 9.42 15.29
N LEU A 107 8.49 9.00 15.08
CA LEU A 107 7.34 9.89 14.97
C LEU A 107 7.06 10.62 16.29
N SER A 108 7.46 11.89 16.36
CA SER A 108 7.11 12.82 17.44
C SER A 108 5.88 13.65 17.07
N ASP A 109 5.24 14.30 18.05
CA ASP A 109 4.12 15.20 17.78
C ASP A 109 4.52 16.40 16.92
N THR A 110 5.75 16.89 17.05
CA THR A 110 6.31 17.93 16.16
C THR A 110 6.36 17.46 14.70
N LEU A 111 6.82 16.23 14.46
CA LEU A 111 6.87 15.66 13.10
C LEU A 111 5.47 15.41 12.53
N LYS A 112 4.51 14.99 13.37
CA LYS A 112 3.09 14.87 12.95
C LYS A 112 2.54 16.21 12.47
N LYS A 113 2.74 17.27 13.26
CA LYS A 113 2.27 18.63 12.92
C LYS A 113 2.89 19.14 11.61
N GLN A 114 4.22 18.99 11.46
CA GLN A 114 4.92 19.38 10.24
C GLN A 114 4.42 18.60 9.02
N LEU A 115 4.16 17.30 9.16
CA LEU A 115 3.62 16.49 8.07
C LEU A 115 2.20 16.89 7.72
N TYR A 116 1.34 17.15 8.71
CA TYR A 116 -0.05 17.56 8.46
C TYR A 116 -0.13 18.89 7.74
N ALA A 117 0.69 19.87 8.15
CA ALA A 117 0.79 21.16 7.47
C ALA A 117 1.19 21.02 5.98
N ARG A 118 1.97 20.00 5.63
CA ARG A 118 2.39 19.70 4.26
C ARG A 118 1.36 18.88 3.47
N LEU A 119 0.56 18.05 4.13
CA LEU A 119 -0.47 17.23 3.49
C LEU A 119 -1.77 17.98 3.24
N LEU A 120 -2.17 18.90 4.11
CA LEU A 120 -3.44 19.64 3.97
C LEU A 120 -3.56 20.37 2.61
N PRO A 121 -2.55 21.12 2.14
CA PRO A 121 -2.60 21.71 0.80
C PRO A 121 -2.78 20.68 -0.32
N VAL A 122 -2.19 19.48 -0.17
CA VAL A 122 -2.31 18.40 -1.18
C VAL A 122 -3.71 17.80 -1.17
N ILE A 123 -4.30 17.60 0.02
CA ILE A 123 -5.64 17.03 0.17
C ILE A 123 -6.70 18.02 -0.34
N ALA A 124 -6.58 19.30 0.04
CA ALA A 124 -7.61 20.31 -0.24
C ALA A 124 -7.38 21.10 -1.54
N GLY A 125 -6.17 21.08 -2.11
CA GLY A 125 -5.79 21.90 -3.28
C GLY A 125 -6.00 21.26 -4.66
N GLY A 126 -6.58 20.07 -4.73
CA GLY A 126 -6.93 19.41 -5.99
C GLY A 126 -5.74 18.83 -6.76
N THR A 127 -5.93 18.57 -8.06
CA THR A 127 -4.98 17.81 -8.90
C THR A 127 -3.67 18.54 -9.21
N PHE A 128 -3.65 19.87 -9.08
CA PHE A 128 -2.47 20.70 -9.38
C PHE A 128 -1.44 20.75 -8.24
N VAL A 129 -1.82 20.35 -7.03
CA VAL A 129 -0.90 20.34 -5.88
C VAL A 129 -0.24 18.95 -5.78
N PRO A 130 1.06 18.83 -6.12
CA PRO A 130 1.76 17.56 -6.04
C PRO A 130 2.02 17.19 -4.59
N ILE A 131 2.05 15.89 -4.30
CA ILE A 131 2.58 15.42 -3.02
C ILE A 131 4.09 15.69 -2.94
N PRO A 132 4.62 16.14 -1.79
CA PRO A 132 6.05 16.34 -1.65
C PRO A 132 6.86 15.06 -1.92
N GLU A 133 7.83 15.17 -2.82
CA GLU A 133 8.61 14.02 -3.29
C GLU A 133 9.38 13.32 -2.17
N ASP A 134 9.90 14.06 -1.18
CA ASP A 134 10.60 13.47 -0.04
C ASP A 134 9.70 12.53 0.78
N LEU A 135 8.39 12.79 0.86
CA LEU A 135 7.45 11.89 1.54
C LEU A 135 7.28 10.59 0.75
N VAL A 136 7.21 10.69 -0.58
CA VAL A 136 7.14 9.53 -1.48
C VAL A 136 8.40 8.68 -1.34
N GLN A 137 9.58 9.28 -1.47
CA GLN A 137 10.88 8.60 -1.39
C GLN A 137 11.10 7.96 -0.01
N LYS A 138 10.80 8.69 1.08
CA LYS A 138 10.90 8.14 2.44
C LYS A 138 9.95 6.97 2.64
N SER A 139 8.68 7.09 2.22
CA SER A 139 7.71 6.01 2.36
C SER A 139 8.12 4.76 1.59
N PHE A 140 8.66 4.92 0.37
CA PHE A 140 9.18 3.83 -0.44
C PHE A 140 10.35 3.12 0.26
N LYS A 141 11.34 3.89 0.72
CA LYS A 141 12.50 3.35 1.45
C LYS A 141 12.07 2.57 2.69
N VAL A 142 11.13 3.11 3.47
CA VAL A 142 10.62 2.43 4.67
C VAL A 142 9.87 1.14 4.30
N ALA A 143 9.04 1.15 3.26
CA ALA A 143 8.33 -0.03 2.80
C ALA A 143 9.27 -1.12 2.25
N CYS A 144 10.43 -0.75 1.69
CA CYS A 144 11.47 -1.68 1.25
C CYS A 144 12.34 -2.22 2.38
N SER A 145 12.19 -1.73 3.62
CA SER A 145 12.98 -2.17 4.79
C SER A 145 12.08 -2.79 5.87
N PRO A 146 11.64 -4.06 5.73
CA PRO A 146 10.63 -4.69 6.60
C PRO A 146 11.00 -4.74 8.08
N PHE A 147 12.29 -4.67 8.40
CA PHE A 147 12.83 -4.80 9.75
C PHE A 147 13.35 -3.48 10.34
N ALA A 148 13.37 -2.37 9.61
CA ALA A 148 14.03 -1.13 10.09
C ALA A 148 13.18 -0.32 11.09
N ASN A 149 11.86 -0.26 10.85
CA ASN A 149 10.96 0.67 11.54
C ASN A 149 9.98 -0.03 12.49
N HIS A 150 10.50 -0.89 13.35
CA HIS A 150 9.75 -1.49 14.44
C HIS A 150 10.49 -1.34 15.76
N ARG A 151 9.74 -1.35 16.86
CA ARG A 151 10.35 -1.45 18.17
C ARG A 151 10.54 -2.93 18.51
N PRO A 152 11.69 -3.36 19.05
CA PRO A 152 11.92 -4.77 19.39
C PRO A 152 10.82 -5.37 20.28
N GLU A 153 10.25 -4.56 21.17
CA GLU A 153 9.17 -4.94 22.08
C GLU A 153 7.80 -5.21 21.40
N ASP A 154 7.59 -4.73 20.18
CA ASP A 154 6.32 -4.88 19.45
C ASP A 154 6.06 -6.34 19.02
N GLY A 155 7.14 -7.12 18.90
CA GLY A 155 7.09 -8.50 18.42
C GLY A 155 6.73 -8.65 16.92
N GLU A 156 6.85 -9.88 16.44
CA GLU A 156 6.70 -10.28 15.03
C GLU A 156 5.37 -9.81 14.40
N LYS A 157 4.27 -9.99 15.12
CA LYS A 157 2.91 -9.75 14.61
C LYS A 157 2.67 -8.26 14.34
N ILE A 158 3.09 -7.39 15.27
CA ILE A 158 2.91 -5.94 15.12
C ILE A 158 3.87 -5.42 14.06
N ARG A 159 5.13 -5.88 14.04
CA ARG A 159 6.07 -5.53 12.97
C ARG A 159 5.51 -5.87 11.59
N SER A 160 5.04 -7.10 11.38
CA SER A 160 4.48 -7.54 10.10
C SER A 160 3.26 -6.70 9.69
N ALA A 161 2.36 -6.41 10.64
CA ALA A 161 1.21 -5.54 10.38
C ALA A 161 1.62 -4.11 10.01
N ASN A 162 2.61 -3.53 10.68
CA ASN A 162 3.16 -2.21 10.39
C ASN A 162 3.83 -2.17 9.01
N TRP A 163 4.59 -3.20 8.66
CA TRP A 163 5.23 -3.30 7.35
C TRP A 163 4.19 -3.39 6.22
N GLN A 164 3.17 -4.23 6.38
CA GLN A 164 2.04 -4.33 5.45
C GLN A 164 1.31 -2.99 5.29
N ARG A 165 1.10 -2.24 6.38
CA ARG A 165 0.54 -0.89 6.33
C ARG A 165 1.46 0.06 5.54
N ASN A 166 2.77 0.02 5.79
CA ASN A 166 3.75 0.88 5.12
C ASN A 166 3.78 0.66 3.61
N ILE A 167 3.69 -0.60 3.15
CA ILE A 167 3.58 -0.93 1.72
C ILE A 167 2.34 -0.28 1.11
N GLY A 168 1.17 -0.43 1.76
CA GLY A 168 -0.08 0.17 1.29
C GLY A 168 -0.02 1.69 1.20
N VAL A 169 0.60 2.35 2.19
CA VAL A 169 0.82 3.80 2.17
C VAL A 169 1.78 4.19 1.05
N ALA A 170 2.94 3.55 0.92
CA ALA A 170 3.93 3.88 -0.11
C ALA A 170 3.35 3.74 -1.53
N CYS A 171 2.53 2.69 -1.76
CA CYS A 171 1.80 2.52 -3.02
C CYS A 171 0.86 3.70 -3.31
N ALA A 172 0.06 4.11 -2.32
CA ALA A 172 -0.85 5.24 -2.47
C ALA A 172 -0.12 6.55 -2.78
N LEU A 173 0.98 6.84 -2.08
CA LEU A 173 1.75 8.06 -2.29
C LEU A 173 2.45 8.06 -3.64
N TYR A 174 3.01 6.93 -4.08
CA TYR A 174 3.62 6.82 -5.40
C TYR A 174 2.58 6.95 -6.52
N LYS A 175 1.43 6.27 -6.40
CA LYS A 175 0.31 6.40 -7.36
C LYS A 175 -0.14 7.87 -7.46
N GLY A 176 -0.39 8.53 -6.34
CA GLY A 176 -0.83 9.93 -6.33
C GLY A 176 0.26 10.90 -6.84
N TRP A 177 1.53 10.63 -6.55
CA TRP A 177 2.67 11.39 -7.09
C TRP A 177 2.76 11.30 -8.61
N ARG A 178 2.57 10.11 -9.18
CA ARG A 178 2.52 9.92 -10.64
C ARG A 178 1.25 10.54 -11.24
N ALA A 179 0.10 10.45 -10.57
CA ALA A 179 -1.14 11.07 -11.07
C ALA A 179 -1.05 12.61 -11.15
N ARG A 180 -0.41 13.22 -10.14
CA ARG A 180 -0.26 14.67 -10.00
C ARG A 180 1.13 15.19 -10.37
N HIS A 181 1.88 14.42 -11.14
CA HIS A 181 3.25 14.80 -11.48
C HIS A 181 3.27 16.13 -12.24
N HIS A 182 4.25 16.99 -11.97
CA HIS A 182 4.35 18.31 -12.62
C HIS A 182 4.71 18.15 -14.10
N ASP A 183 5.63 17.24 -14.40
CA ASP A 183 5.97 16.81 -15.76
C ASP A 183 4.90 15.86 -16.30
N LEU A 184 4.21 16.28 -17.37
CA LEU A 184 3.13 15.55 -18.03
C LEU A 184 3.59 14.21 -18.62
N SER A 185 4.85 14.10 -19.07
CA SER A 185 5.40 12.86 -19.64
C SER A 185 5.53 11.75 -18.61
N GLN A 186 5.66 12.13 -17.34
CA GLN A 186 5.75 11.21 -16.21
C GLN A 186 4.38 10.90 -15.59
N ARG A 187 3.32 11.60 -15.99
CA ARG A 187 1.99 11.31 -15.46
C ARG A 187 1.54 9.91 -15.85
N ARG A 188 1.14 9.14 -14.85
CA ARG A 188 0.61 7.79 -15.03
C ARG A 188 -0.54 7.54 -14.07
N THR A 189 -1.54 6.84 -14.58
CA THR A 189 -2.64 6.29 -13.79
C THR A 189 -2.42 4.81 -13.60
N TYR A 190 -2.54 4.34 -12.37
CA TYR A 190 -2.38 2.92 -12.06
C TYR A 190 -3.73 2.32 -11.65
N PRO A 191 -4.18 1.24 -12.31
CA PRO A 191 -5.29 0.47 -11.80
C PRO A 191 -4.89 -0.16 -10.46
N MET A 192 -5.84 -0.25 -9.54
CA MET A 192 -5.60 -0.91 -8.25
C MET A 192 -5.62 -2.45 -8.41
N SER A 193 -6.32 -2.99 -9.40
CA SER A 193 -6.26 -4.42 -9.70
C SER A 193 -4.91 -4.84 -10.26
N LEU A 194 -4.54 -6.11 -10.06
CA LEU A 194 -3.38 -6.70 -10.72
C LEU A 194 -3.54 -6.57 -12.24
N ASP A 195 -2.59 -5.86 -12.86
CA ASP A 195 -2.47 -5.79 -14.31
C ASP A 195 -1.49 -6.86 -14.78
N THR A 196 -2.02 -7.94 -15.35
CA THR A 196 -1.20 -9.05 -15.81
C THR A 196 -0.43 -8.74 -17.08
N GLN A 197 -0.80 -7.68 -17.82
CA GLN A 197 -0.21 -7.29 -19.10
C GLN A 197 0.80 -6.15 -18.98
N ASN A 198 0.95 -5.53 -17.81
CA ASN A 198 1.95 -4.49 -17.60
C ASN A 198 3.37 -5.06 -17.74
N ARG A 199 4.12 -4.56 -18.72
CA ARG A 199 5.50 -4.96 -19.06
C ARG A 199 6.58 -4.08 -18.43
N SER A 200 6.21 -3.14 -17.56
CA SER A 200 7.15 -2.31 -16.81
C SER A 200 8.07 -3.18 -15.96
N ARG A 201 9.38 -3.04 -16.16
CA ARG A 201 10.43 -3.76 -15.43
C ARG A 201 10.17 -3.78 -13.93
N ASP A 202 9.94 -2.60 -13.35
CA ASP A 202 9.77 -2.44 -11.91
C ASP A 202 8.51 -3.16 -11.42
N TYR A 203 7.40 -3.01 -12.15
CA TYR A 203 6.13 -3.68 -11.83
C TYR A 203 6.27 -5.21 -11.87
N LEU A 204 6.93 -5.74 -12.91
CA LEU A 204 7.16 -7.17 -13.07
C LEU A 204 8.07 -7.74 -11.98
N TYR A 205 9.14 -7.04 -11.60
CA TYR A 205 9.96 -7.43 -10.45
C TYR A 205 9.16 -7.46 -9.14
N GLY A 206 8.22 -6.53 -8.99
CA GLY A 206 7.29 -6.52 -7.86
C GLY A 206 6.44 -7.78 -7.83
N ARG A 207 5.85 -8.14 -8.97
CA ARG A 207 5.05 -9.38 -9.11
C ARG A 207 5.89 -10.62 -8.83
N LEU A 208 7.11 -10.72 -9.36
CA LEU A 208 8.02 -11.84 -9.11
C LEU A 208 8.28 -12.04 -7.62
N LEU A 209 8.65 -10.97 -6.93
CA LEU A 209 8.96 -11.04 -5.50
C LEU A 209 7.74 -11.45 -4.67
N ALA A 210 6.54 -10.96 -5.02
CA ALA A 210 5.29 -11.33 -4.36
C ALA A 210 4.94 -12.82 -4.53
N VAL A 211 5.15 -13.39 -5.72
CA VAL A 211 4.94 -14.83 -5.95
C VAL A 211 5.96 -15.65 -5.17
N ALA A 212 7.25 -15.28 -5.22
CA ALA A 212 8.30 -15.97 -4.48
C ALA A 212 8.05 -15.96 -2.95
N GLU A 213 7.66 -14.81 -2.39
CA GLU A 213 7.30 -14.69 -0.99
C GLU A 213 6.12 -15.60 -0.63
N ASN A 214 5.08 -15.65 -1.46
CA ASN A 214 3.91 -16.48 -1.20
C ASN A 214 4.24 -17.98 -1.27
N THR A 215 5.03 -18.39 -2.25
CA THR A 215 5.51 -19.78 -2.39
C THR A 215 6.30 -20.22 -1.17
N GLU A 216 7.28 -19.42 -0.73
CA GLU A 216 8.04 -19.74 0.47
C GLU A 216 7.16 -19.72 1.73
N SER A 217 6.33 -18.70 1.90
CA SER A 217 5.41 -18.59 3.05
C SER A 217 4.48 -19.80 3.18
N TYR A 218 3.95 -20.30 2.06
CA TYR A 218 3.07 -21.45 2.08
C TYR A 218 3.81 -22.74 2.45
N ALA A 219 5.02 -22.92 1.93
CA ALA A 219 5.88 -24.06 2.26
C ALA A 219 6.33 -24.06 3.74
N LEU A 220 6.58 -22.88 4.31
CA LEU A 220 6.87 -22.71 5.74
C LEU A 220 5.65 -23.04 6.60
N TYR A 221 4.48 -22.54 6.21
CA TYR A 221 3.21 -22.83 6.89
C TYR A 221 2.93 -24.32 6.97
N LEU A 222 3.11 -25.07 5.87
CA LEU A 222 2.92 -26.52 5.84
C LEU A 222 3.91 -27.27 6.75
N ALA A 223 5.09 -26.73 6.98
CA ALA A 223 6.10 -27.31 7.87
C ALA A 223 6.00 -26.83 9.32
N GLY A 224 5.07 -25.92 9.65
CA GLY A 224 4.97 -25.32 10.98
C GLY A 224 6.14 -24.39 11.35
N GLU A 225 6.94 -23.97 10.37
CA GLU A 225 8.09 -23.07 10.57
C GLU A 225 7.63 -21.61 10.71
N LYS A 226 8.03 -20.94 11.80
CA LYS A 226 7.71 -19.52 12.05
C LYS A 226 8.95 -18.65 11.88
N ARG A 227 9.24 -18.27 10.63
CA ARG A 227 10.36 -17.38 10.30
C ARG A 227 10.03 -16.52 9.08
N ALA A 228 10.77 -15.41 8.94
CA ALA A 228 10.67 -14.55 7.77
C ALA A 228 11.10 -15.26 6.50
N THR A 229 10.48 -14.88 5.38
CA THR A 229 10.86 -15.40 4.06
C THR A 229 12.17 -14.80 3.60
N THR A 230 12.78 -15.45 2.62
CA THR A 230 13.93 -14.97 1.88
C THR A 230 13.58 -13.68 1.13
N ALA A 231 12.40 -13.60 0.52
CA ALA A 231 11.89 -12.38 -0.10
C ALA A 231 11.79 -11.20 0.89
N GLU A 232 11.24 -11.41 2.08
CA GLU A 232 11.18 -10.38 3.13
C GLU A 232 12.58 -9.93 3.57
N ARG A 233 13.50 -10.87 3.80
CA ARG A 233 14.87 -10.55 4.23
C ARG A 233 15.66 -9.77 3.19
N TYR A 234 15.46 -10.07 1.91
CA TYR A 234 16.18 -9.43 0.81
C TYR A 234 15.43 -8.24 0.19
N MET A 235 14.23 -7.89 0.63
CA MET A 235 13.39 -6.81 0.08
C MET A 235 14.17 -5.52 -0.22
N GLN A 236 14.99 -5.06 0.73
CA GLN A 236 15.76 -3.83 0.56
C GLN A 236 16.83 -3.98 -0.53
N ARG A 237 17.56 -5.09 -0.51
CA ARG A 237 18.60 -5.37 -1.51
C ARG A 237 17.99 -5.58 -2.89
N PHE A 238 16.81 -6.19 -2.95
CA PHE A 238 16.07 -6.41 -4.18
C PHE A 238 15.59 -5.10 -4.82
N ALA A 239 15.16 -4.13 -4.02
CA ALA A 239 14.81 -2.80 -4.52
C ALA A 239 16.03 -2.04 -5.09
N GLU A 240 17.23 -2.27 -4.54
CA GLU A 240 18.46 -1.62 -5.00
C GLU A 240 19.15 -2.36 -6.16
N HIS A 241 19.07 -3.69 -6.17
CA HIS A 241 19.77 -4.60 -7.07
C HIS A 241 18.86 -5.78 -7.47
N PRO A 242 17.84 -5.54 -8.32
CA PRO A 242 16.78 -6.52 -8.59
C PRO A 242 17.29 -7.77 -9.29
N PHE A 243 18.13 -7.65 -10.33
CA PHE A 243 18.61 -8.78 -11.12
C PHE A 243 19.54 -9.67 -10.29
N ALA A 244 20.55 -9.07 -9.64
CA ALA A 244 21.52 -9.82 -8.84
C ALA A 244 20.86 -10.49 -7.62
N THR A 245 19.90 -9.80 -6.99
CA THR A 245 19.18 -10.34 -5.83
C THR A 245 18.16 -11.40 -6.24
N TRP A 246 17.48 -11.25 -7.37
CA TRP A 246 16.52 -12.23 -7.88
C TRP A 246 17.16 -13.61 -8.05
N ARG A 247 18.34 -13.68 -8.65
CA ARG A 247 19.09 -14.95 -8.80
C ARG A 247 19.25 -15.70 -7.48
N ASN A 248 19.58 -14.98 -6.40
CA ASN A 248 19.75 -15.59 -5.08
C ASN A 248 18.42 -16.07 -4.50
N ILE A 249 17.35 -15.28 -4.67
CA ILE A 249 16.00 -15.64 -4.22
C ILE A 249 15.50 -16.87 -4.98
N GLU A 250 15.64 -16.90 -6.30
CA GLU A 250 15.20 -18.01 -7.15
C GLU A 250 15.90 -19.32 -6.80
N LEU A 251 17.22 -19.29 -6.59
CA LEU A 251 17.98 -20.46 -6.14
C LEU A 251 17.53 -20.95 -4.76
N ALA A 252 17.28 -20.02 -3.82
CA ALA A 252 16.77 -20.35 -2.49
C ALA A 252 15.32 -20.86 -2.51
N LEU A 253 14.55 -20.57 -3.57
CA LEU A 253 13.14 -20.94 -3.68
C LEU A 253 12.92 -22.42 -4.03
N LYS A 254 13.87 -23.04 -4.74
CA LYS A 254 13.82 -24.44 -5.22
C LYS A 254 13.36 -25.47 -4.17
N PRO A 255 13.93 -25.56 -2.96
CA PRO A 255 13.51 -26.55 -1.97
C PRO A 255 12.04 -26.38 -1.53
N TYR A 256 11.52 -25.14 -1.52
CA TYR A 256 10.14 -24.87 -1.18
C TYR A 256 9.18 -25.26 -2.32
N GLN A 257 9.58 -25.01 -3.57
CA GLN A 257 8.83 -25.45 -4.75
C GLN A 257 8.74 -26.97 -4.81
N GLU A 258 9.86 -27.68 -4.60
CA GLU A 258 9.86 -29.15 -4.57
C GLU A 258 8.95 -29.71 -3.48
N ARG A 259 9.00 -29.12 -2.28
CA ARG A 259 8.10 -29.49 -1.17
C ARG A 259 6.63 -29.29 -1.56
N LEU A 260 6.27 -28.17 -2.19
CA LEU A 260 4.90 -27.90 -2.62
C LEU A 260 4.46 -28.81 -3.76
N ARG A 261 5.35 -29.10 -4.71
CA ARG A 261 5.11 -30.02 -5.82
C ARG A 261 4.82 -31.43 -5.33
N ASN A 262 5.60 -31.94 -4.39
CA ASN A 262 5.40 -33.25 -3.79
C ASN A 262 4.05 -33.35 -3.03
N ASN A 263 3.48 -32.22 -2.63
CA ASN A 263 2.17 -32.14 -1.98
C ASN A 263 1.02 -31.74 -2.94
N GLY A 264 1.26 -31.68 -4.26
CA GLY A 264 0.25 -31.29 -5.26
C GLY A 264 -0.26 -29.86 -5.11
N LYS A 265 0.57 -28.96 -4.57
CA LYS A 265 0.20 -27.62 -4.08
C LYS A 265 1.02 -26.49 -4.70
N ASP A 266 1.86 -26.79 -5.68
CA ASP A 266 2.71 -25.79 -6.33
C ASP A 266 1.93 -24.97 -7.36
N THR A 267 1.73 -23.70 -7.03
CA THR A 267 1.15 -22.68 -7.91
C THR A 267 2.16 -21.59 -8.28
N GLY A 268 3.37 -21.66 -7.73
CA GLY A 268 4.37 -20.60 -7.85
C GLY A 268 5.19 -20.69 -9.12
N VAL A 269 5.58 -21.92 -9.53
CA VAL A 269 6.46 -22.13 -10.69
C VAL A 269 5.83 -21.59 -11.97
N GLN A 270 4.57 -21.92 -12.23
CA GLN A 270 3.86 -21.42 -13.42
C GLN A 270 3.76 -19.90 -13.41
N ALA A 271 3.34 -19.31 -12.29
CA ALA A 271 3.18 -17.85 -12.19
C ALA A 271 4.52 -17.11 -12.34
N ILE A 272 5.63 -17.66 -11.84
CA ILE A 272 6.97 -17.11 -12.09
C ILE A 272 7.30 -17.17 -13.58
N GLY A 273 7.07 -18.30 -14.25
CA GLY A 273 7.28 -18.45 -15.69
C GLY A 273 6.51 -17.41 -16.50
N GLU A 274 5.20 -17.27 -16.25
CA GLU A 274 4.34 -16.28 -16.92
C GLU A 274 4.81 -14.84 -16.72
N ILE A 275 5.34 -14.49 -15.54
CA ILE A 275 5.89 -13.15 -15.29
C ILE A 275 7.23 -12.96 -16.01
N MET A 276 8.10 -13.98 -15.98
CA MET A 276 9.41 -13.97 -16.64
C MET A 276 9.28 -13.79 -18.16
N GLU A 277 8.27 -14.39 -18.78
CA GLU A 277 7.98 -14.25 -20.22
C GLU A 277 7.57 -12.82 -20.64
N LEU A 278 7.13 -11.99 -19.70
CA LEU A 278 6.74 -10.60 -20.00
C LEU A 278 7.93 -9.64 -20.06
N PHE A 279 9.07 -9.99 -19.46
CA PHE A 279 10.25 -9.14 -19.45
C PHE A 279 10.89 -9.04 -20.82
N ALA A 280 11.32 -7.83 -21.17
CA ALA A 280 12.36 -7.66 -22.19
C ALA A 280 13.72 -8.06 -21.60
N THR A 281 14.58 -8.69 -22.40
CA THR A 281 15.89 -9.20 -21.93
C THR A 281 16.74 -8.11 -21.28
N ASN A 282 16.87 -6.95 -21.91
CA ASN A 282 17.68 -5.84 -21.40
C ASN A 282 17.13 -5.30 -20.08
N ASP A 283 15.80 -5.21 -19.95
CA ASP A 283 15.13 -4.75 -18.74
C ASP A 283 15.33 -5.75 -17.59
N PHE A 284 15.27 -7.06 -17.87
CA PHE A 284 15.49 -8.10 -16.87
C PHE A 284 16.95 -8.20 -16.41
N THR A 285 17.92 -7.85 -17.25
CA THR A 285 19.34 -7.89 -16.87
C THR A 285 19.84 -6.59 -16.23
N SER A 286 19.05 -5.51 -16.31
CA SER A 286 19.39 -4.25 -15.66
C SER A 286 19.23 -4.38 -14.14
N ASP A 287 20.33 -4.11 -13.43
CA ASP A 287 20.36 -4.11 -11.96
C ASP A 287 20.18 -2.70 -11.38
N ASP A 288 19.65 -1.75 -12.17
CA ASP A 288 19.37 -0.40 -11.67
C ASP A 288 18.22 -0.43 -10.66
N LYS A 289 18.29 0.50 -9.70
CA LYS A 289 17.32 0.64 -8.62
C LYS A 289 15.88 0.68 -9.15
N LEU A 290 15.00 0.01 -8.43
CA LEU A 290 13.57 0.01 -8.70
C LEU A 290 12.93 1.30 -8.21
N SER A 291 11.99 1.82 -8.99
CA SER A 291 11.10 2.92 -8.58
C SER A 291 9.96 2.42 -7.68
N GLY A 292 9.12 3.34 -7.19
CA GLY A 292 7.93 2.99 -6.43
C GLY A 292 6.91 2.11 -7.18
N GLU A 293 7.02 2.00 -8.51
CA GLU A 293 6.15 1.13 -9.32
C GLU A 293 6.34 -0.36 -8.96
N PHE A 294 7.52 -0.73 -8.46
CA PHE A 294 7.80 -2.06 -7.90
C PHE A 294 6.84 -2.43 -6.76
N LEU A 295 6.60 -1.51 -5.83
CA LEU A 295 5.68 -1.78 -4.71
C LEU A 295 4.24 -1.91 -5.18
N LEU A 296 3.84 -1.19 -6.25
CA LEU A 296 2.51 -1.35 -6.84
C LEU A 296 2.31 -2.78 -7.35
N GLY A 297 3.24 -3.28 -8.17
CA GLY A 297 3.16 -4.64 -8.73
C GLY A 297 3.20 -5.71 -7.64
N TYR A 298 4.10 -5.54 -6.67
CA TYR A 298 4.21 -6.41 -5.50
C TYR A 298 2.90 -6.46 -4.70
N HIS A 299 2.34 -5.30 -4.36
CA HIS A 299 1.14 -5.25 -3.54
C HIS A 299 -0.10 -5.75 -4.29
N CYS A 300 -0.28 -5.40 -5.56
CA CYS A 300 -1.35 -5.92 -6.41
C CYS A 300 -1.32 -7.45 -6.49
N GLN A 301 -0.13 -8.04 -6.71
CA GLN A 301 0.03 -9.49 -6.79
C GLN A 301 -0.32 -10.17 -5.46
N LYS A 302 0.11 -9.61 -4.32
CA LYS A 302 -0.26 -10.14 -2.98
C LYS A 302 -1.76 -10.07 -2.72
N MET A 303 -2.40 -8.97 -3.10
CA MET A 303 -3.84 -8.80 -2.92
C MET A 303 -4.64 -9.76 -3.80
N GLU A 304 -4.20 -10.02 -5.03
CA GLU A 304 -4.83 -11.00 -5.91
C GLU A 304 -4.68 -12.43 -5.38
N ILE A 305 -3.50 -12.81 -4.89
CA ILE A 305 -3.28 -14.11 -4.24
C ILE A 305 -4.22 -14.27 -3.03
N THR A 306 -4.30 -13.25 -2.18
CA THR A 306 -5.17 -13.25 -0.99
C THR A 306 -6.64 -13.39 -1.38
N ARG A 307 -7.08 -12.70 -2.44
CA ARG A 307 -8.43 -12.79 -2.98
C ARG A 307 -8.75 -14.22 -3.45
N ARG A 308 -7.87 -14.82 -4.25
CA ARG A 308 -8.04 -16.20 -4.77
C ARG A 308 -8.11 -17.23 -3.63
N ILE A 309 -7.27 -17.09 -2.61
CA ILE A 309 -7.31 -17.97 -1.43
C ILE A 309 -8.67 -17.86 -0.72
N ALA A 310 -9.17 -16.64 -0.50
CA ALA A 310 -10.46 -16.42 0.13
C ALA A 310 -11.63 -17.00 -0.69
N GLU A 311 -11.59 -16.88 -2.02
CA GLU A 311 -12.59 -17.45 -2.93
C GLU A 311 -12.59 -19.00 -2.86
N LEU A 312 -11.41 -19.62 -2.86
CA LEU A 312 -11.27 -21.08 -2.71
C LEU A 312 -11.77 -21.57 -1.35
N SER A 313 -11.47 -20.85 -0.26
CA SER A 313 -11.96 -21.18 1.08
C SER A 313 -13.49 -21.08 1.17
N ALA A 314 -14.10 -20.04 0.58
CA ALA A 314 -15.55 -19.85 0.59
C ALA A 314 -16.30 -20.88 -0.27
N ASN A 315 -15.70 -21.34 -1.37
CA ASN A 315 -16.30 -22.39 -2.19
C ASN A 315 -16.28 -23.75 -1.49
N LYS A 316 -15.19 -24.07 -0.75
CA LYS A 316 -15.13 -25.30 0.06
C LYS A 316 -16.19 -25.34 1.15
N SER A 317 -16.45 -24.22 1.84
CA SER A 317 -17.50 -24.19 2.87
C SER A 317 -18.90 -24.41 2.30
N LYS A 318 -19.18 -23.91 1.09
CA LYS A 318 -20.48 -24.10 0.41
C LYS A 318 -20.71 -25.49 -0.17
N THR A 319 -19.65 -26.28 -0.35
CA THR A 319 -19.76 -27.65 -0.90
C THR A 319 -19.95 -28.69 0.20
N HIS A 320 -19.81 -28.29 1.47
CA HIS A 320 -20.00 -29.11 2.66
C HIS A 320 -21.27 -28.76 3.46
N GLU A 321 -22.09 -27.83 2.95
CA GLU A 321 -23.48 -27.58 3.37
C GLU A 321 -24.43 -28.23 2.35
#